data_AF-A0A2G4HL31-F1
#
_entry.id   AF-A0A2G4HL31-F1
#
_cell.length_a   1.000
_cell.length_b   1.000
_cell.length_c   1.000
_cell.angle_alpha   90.00
_cell.angle_beta   90.00
_cell.angle_gamma   90.00
#
_symmetry.space_group_name_H-M   'P 1'
#
loop_
_entity.id
_entity.type
_entity.pdbx_description
1 polymer ?
#
loop_
_entity_poly.entity_id
_entity_poly.type
_entity_poly.pdbx_seq_one_letter_code
_entity_poly.pdbx_strand_id
1 'polypeptide(L)'
;MSPLLSSLVAATVFLLGFLLNGVLSDYKESEKLPGEISTSLFVLAKEIKAIPVHTPGALVKEDVQAIYYLCLSIIHWIKGEISTDEVMASYSLTHDHSVQASSWLNDSTLKGRLMAEMALILRAVHRIEVIRETDFATIVYLLAYVASGVLCTGLTLIKGDSASYYNNNFFLFSLSWILIFILHLISDLDNPFGFGDKSSAEDVDLAILETTQSRLKELCFDEP
;
A
#
# COMPACT_ATOMS: atom_id res chain seq x y z
N MET A 1 -35.91 0.79 -23.59
CA MET A 1 -34.51 1.10 -23.97
C MET A 1 -34.19 0.37 -25.26
N SER A 2 -33.42 0.97 -26.17
CA SER A 2 -32.94 0.26 -27.36
C SER A 2 -31.94 -0.83 -26.94
N PRO A 3 -31.90 -1.99 -27.61
CA PRO A 3 -30.92 -3.05 -27.31
C PRO A 3 -29.47 -2.57 -27.29
N LEU A 4 -29.14 -1.61 -28.16
CA LEU A 4 -27.82 -0.96 -28.26
C LEU A 4 -27.42 -0.21 -26.98
N LEU A 5 -28.36 0.49 -26.35
CA LEU A 5 -28.10 1.21 -25.11
C LEU A 5 -27.91 0.25 -23.95
N SER A 6 -28.73 -0.80 -23.86
CA SER A 6 -28.58 -1.84 -22.84
C SER A 6 -27.24 -2.57 -22.98
N SER A 7 -26.77 -2.85 -24.19
CA SER A 7 -25.43 -3.42 -24.42
C SER A 7 -24.31 -2.45 -24.04
N LEU A 8 -24.47 -1.14 -24.30
CA LEU A 8 -23.49 -0.12 -23.93
C LEU A 8 -23.36 0.01 -22.41
N VAL A 9 -24.49 0.05 -21.69
CA VAL A 9 -24.51 0.05 -20.21
C VAL A 9 -23.76 -1.16 -19.67
N ALA A 10 -24.08 -2.35 -20.16
CA ALA A 10 -23.44 -3.59 -19.71
C ALA A 10 -21.93 -3.59 -19.95
N ALA A 11 -21.48 -3.14 -21.13
CA ALA A 11 -20.06 -3.05 -21.46
C ALA A 11 -19.31 -2.05 -20.57
N THR A 12 -19.88 -0.86 -20.33
CA THR A 12 -19.26 0.16 -19.47
C THR A 12 -19.18 -0.30 -18.02
N VAL A 13 -20.26 -0.88 -17.47
CA VAL A 13 -20.26 -1.41 -16.09
C VAL A 13 -19.27 -2.55 -15.95
N PHE A 14 -19.16 -3.45 -16.93
CA PHE A 14 -18.16 -4.52 -16.94
C PHE A 14 -16.73 -3.97 -16.94
N LEU A 15 -16.45 -2.98 -17.78
CA LEU A 15 -15.13 -2.33 -17.85
C LEU A 15 -14.77 -1.63 -16.53
N LEU A 16 -15.70 -0.89 -15.94
CA LEU A 16 -15.48 -0.24 -14.64
C LEU A 16 -15.28 -1.26 -13.52
N GLY A 17 -16.04 -2.36 -13.52
CA GLY A 17 -15.86 -3.44 -12.55
C GLY A 17 -14.50 -4.12 -12.67
N PHE A 18 -14.00 -4.33 -13.89
CA PHE A 18 -12.67 -4.88 -14.13
C PHE A 18 -11.57 -3.96 -13.61
N LEU A 19 -11.69 -2.65 -13.88
CA LEU A 19 -10.74 -1.65 -13.38
C LEU A 19 -10.74 -1.55 -11.85
N LEU A 20 -11.93 -1.45 -11.25
CA LEU A 20 -12.10 -1.39 -9.81
C LEU A 20 -11.49 -2.62 -9.13
N ASN A 21 -11.70 -3.81 -9.69
CA ASN A 21 -11.10 -5.03 -9.15
C ASN A 21 -9.56 -5.02 -9.23
N GLY A 22 -9.01 -4.38 -10.26
CA GLY A 22 -7.58 -4.15 -10.41
C GLY A 22 -7.01 -3.31 -9.27
N VAL A 23 -7.46 -2.06 -9.14
CA VAL A 23 -6.99 -1.14 -8.08
C VAL A 23 -7.29 -1.66 -6.67
N LEU A 24 -8.42 -2.34 -6.45
CA LEU A 24 -8.74 -2.95 -5.16
C LEU A 24 -7.77 -4.06 -4.76
N SER A 25 -7.21 -4.78 -5.73
CA SER A 25 -6.22 -5.82 -5.44
C SER A 25 -4.93 -5.20 -4.89
N ASP A 26 -4.44 -4.16 -5.57
CA ASP A 26 -3.21 -3.47 -5.17
C ASP A 26 -3.40 -2.67 -3.87
N TYR A 27 -4.57 -2.05 -3.67
CA TYR A 27 -4.94 -1.40 -2.41
C TYR A 27 -4.95 -2.39 -1.24
N LYS A 28 -5.62 -3.54 -1.36
CA LYS A 28 -5.68 -4.56 -0.29
C LYS A 28 -4.35 -5.19 0.01
N GLU A 29 -3.45 -5.25 -0.98
CA GLU A 29 -2.08 -5.66 -0.74
C GLU A 29 -1.32 -4.59 0.03
N SER A 30 -1.48 -3.33 -0.37
CA SER A 30 -0.88 -2.17 0.29
C SER A 30 -1.26 -2.06 1.77
N GLU A 31 -2.52 -2.35 2.13
CA GLU A 31 -2.96 -2.39 3.53
C GLU A 31 -2.23 -3.44 4.39
N LYS A 32 -1.71 -4.52 3.79
CA LYS A 32 -1.02 -5.59 4.53
C LYS A 32 0.45 -5.27 4.76
N LEU A 33 1.09 -4.57 3.82
CA LEU A 33 2.54 -4.35 3.81
C LEU A 33 3.05 -3.66 5.09
N PRO A 34 2.42 -2.61 5.64
CA PRO A 34 2.84 -2.03 6.91
C PRO A 34 2.86 -3.03 8.07
N GLY A 35 1.86 -3.93 8.13
CA GLY A 35 1.78 -4.97 9.16
C GLY A 35 2.87 -6.03 9.02
N GLU A 36 3.19 -6.42 7.78
CA GLU A 36 4.28 -7.35 7.49
C GLU A 36 5.64 -6.75 7.85
N ILE A 37 5.91 -5.51 7.43
CA ILE A 37 7.14 -4.79 7.76
C ILE A 37 7.27 -4.62 9.28
N SER A 38 6.19 -4.19 9.95
CA SER A 38 6.12 -4.06 11.41
C SER A 38 6.52 -5.35 12.11
N THR A 39 5.95 -6.47 11.68
CA THR A 39 6.22 -7.79 12.26
C THR A 39 7.68 -8.17 12.09
N SER A 40 8.22 -8.08 10.87
CA SER A 40 9.60 -8.46 10.61
C SER A 40 10.62 -7.59 11.34
N LEU A 41 10.42 -6.26 11.37
CA LEU A 41 11.28 -5.35 12.14
C LEU A 41 11.27 -5.68 13.63
N PHE A 42 10.10 -5.94 14.20
CA PHE A 42 9.96 -6.20 15.63
C PHE A 42 10.54 -7.56 16.02
N VAL A 43 10.31 -8.59 15.20
CA VAL A 43 10.90 -9.93 15.39
C VAL A 43 12.43 -9.84 15.31
N LEU A 44 12.96 -9.20 14.27
CA LEU A 44 14.40 -9.00 14.09
C LEU A 44 15.03 -8.31 15.31
N ALA A 45 14.42 -7.22 15.78
CA ALA A 45 14.91 -6.49 16.96
C ALA A 45 14.87 -7.32 18.23
N LYS A 46 13.81 -8.11 18.44
CA LYS A 46 13.69 -9.00 19.60
C LYS A 46 14.71 -10.14 19.55
N GLU A 47 14.94 -10.74 18.40
CA GLU A 47 15.94 -11.79 18.24
C GLU A 47 17.35 -11.26 18.51
N ILE A 48 17.71 -10.12 17.91
CA ILE A 48 19.01 -9.49 18.15
C ILE A 48 19.18 -9.09 19.62
N LYS A 49 18.17 -8.48 20.24
CA LYS A 49 18.22 -8.14 21.68
C LYS A 49 18.36 -9.36 22.59
N ALA A 50 17.89 -10.53 22.16
CA ALA A 50 17.96 -11.77 22.93
C ALA A 50 19.30 -12.53 22.78
N ILE A 51 20.18 -12.14 21.86
CA ILE A 51 21.49 -12.79 21.64
C ILE A 51 22.31 -12.95 22.95
N PRO A 52 22.37 -11.97 23.86
CA PRO A 52 23.12 -12.11 25.11
C PRO A 52 22.65 -13.27 26.02
N VAL A 53 21.44 -13.78 25.83
CA VAL A 53 20.94 -14.98 26.52
C VAL A 53 21.72 -16.23 26.08
N HIS A 54 22.10 -16.31 24.81
CA HIS A 54 22.89 -17.41 24.25
C HIS A 54 24.39 -17.17 24.39
N THR A 55 24.82 -15.92 24.24
CA THR A 55 26.23 -15.52 24.26
C THR A 55 26.43 -14.35 25.24
N PRO A 56 26.62 -14.63 26.54
CA PRO A 56 26.84 -13.60 27.54
C PRO A 56 28.03 -12.70 27.16
N GLY A 57 27.83 -11.39 27.21
CA GLY A 57 28.84 -10.39 26.80
C GLY A 57 28.71 -9.88 25.36
N ALA A 58 27.78 -10.42 24.56
CA ALA A 58 27.46 -9.87 23.25
C ALA A 58 26.92 -8.43 23.37
N LEU A 59 27.52 -7.51 22.62
CA LEU A 59 27.11 -6.11 22.54
C LEU A 59 26.24 -5.92 21.29
N VAL A 60 24.93 -5.76 21.50
CA VAL A 60 23.93 -5.72 20.41
C VAL A 60 23.10 -4.43 20.39
N LYS A 61 23.42 -3.46 21.25
CA LYS A 61 22.63 -2.24 21.40
C LYS A 61 22.58 -1.41 20.12
N GLU A 62 23.74 -1.23 19.49
CA GLU A 62 23.87 -0.52 18.20
C GLU A 62 23.13 -1.25 17.08
N ASP A 63 23.15 -2.59 17.09
CA ASP A 63 22.45 -3.40 16.10
C ASP A 63 20.92 -3.26 16.21
N VAL A 64 20.37 -3.20 17.43
CA VAL A 64 18.95 -2.93 17.65
C VAL A 64 18.59 -1.49 17.27
N GLN A 65 19.48 -0.52 17.53
CA GLN A 65 19.28 0.88 17.11
C GLN A 65 19.22 1.02 15.59
N ALA A 66 20.04 0.27 14.84
CA ALA A 66 19.98 0.28 13.38
C ALA A 66 18.60 -0.15 12.85
N ILE A 67 17.89 -1.05 13.54
CA ILE A 67 16.53 -1.47 13.16
C ILE A 67 15.51 -0.38 13.45
N TYR A 68 15.66 0.34 14.56
CA TYR A 68 14.83 1.52 14.85
C TYR A 68 14.98 2.59 13.77
N TYR A 69 16.21 2.90 13.35
CA TYR A 69 16.45 3.88 12.28
C TYR A 69 15.92 3.41 10.93
N LEU A 70 16.00 2.11 10.62
CA LEU A 70 15.36 1.55 9.43
C LEU A 70 13.84 1.71 9.46
N CYS A 71 13.20 1.40 10.59
CA CYS A 71 11.75 1.59 10.76
C CYS A 71 11.36 3.06 10.50
N LEU A 72 12.12 4.00 11.07
CA LEU A 72 11.91 5.42 10.87
C LEU A 72 12.09 5.83 9.40
N SER A 73 13.15 5.35 8.76
CA SER A 73 13.42 5.59 7.34
C SER A 73 12.29 5.05 6.45
N ILE A 74 11.79 3.85 6.72
CA ILE A 74 10.65 3.28 5.99
C ILE A 74 9.39 4.14 6.16
N ILE A 75 9.08 4.61 7.37
CA ILE A 75 7.92 5.49 7.58
C ILE A 75 8.04 6.79 6.78
N HIS A 76 9.21 7.45 6.82
CA HIS A 76 9.44 8.67 6.05
C HIS A 76 9.37 8.41 4.53
N TRP A 77 9.87 7.26 4.07
CA TRP A 77 9.80 6.87 2.67
C TRP A 77 8.35 6.57 2.23
N ILE A 78 7.56 5.91 3.07
CA ILE A 78 6.13 5.67 2.79
C ILE A 78 5.35 7.00 2.76
N LYS A 79 5.76 8.00 3.55
CA LYS A 79 5.18 9.35 3.51
C LYS A 79 5.69 10.22 2.35
N GLY A 80 6.60 9.70 1.51
CA GLY A 80 7.18 10.44 0.39
C GLY A 80 8.19 11.52 0.80
N GLU A 81 8.69 11.47 2.03
CA GLU A 81 9.61 12.46 2.59
C GLU A 81 11.07 12.19 2.21
N ILE A 82 11.41 10.93 1.89
CA ILE A 82 12.73 10.51 1.40
C ILE A 82 12.60 9.62 0.17
N SER A 83 13.68 9.50 -0.60
CA SER A 83 13.76 8.70 -1.82
C SER A 83 13.94 7.20 -1.56
N THR A 84 13.70 6.38 -2.58
CA THR A 84 13.95 4.94 -2.50
C THR A 84 15.44 4.63 -2.28
N ASP A 85 16.36 5.40 -2.88
CA ASP A 85 17.80 5.23 -2.65
C ASP A 85 18.18 5.44 -1.18
N GLU A 86 17.56 6.39 -0.49
CA GLU A 86 17.80 6.66 0.92
C GLU A 86 17.31 5.53 1.84
N VAL A 87 16.11 4.99 1.60
CA VAL A 87 15.62 3.83 2.39
C VAL A 87 16.45 2.58 2.11
N MET A 88 16.91 2.40 0.86
CA MET A 88 17.79 1.29 0.48
C MET A 88 19.18 1.40 1.11
N ALA A 89 19.70 2.61 1.25
CA ALA A 89 20.94 2.86 2.02
C ALA A 89 20.74 2.52 3.50
N SER A 90 19.61 2.93 4.10
CA SER A 90 19.28 2.57 5.49
C SER A 90 19.14 1.06 5.65
N TYR A 91 18.50 0.37 4.70
CA TYR A 91 18.38 -1.08 4.71
C TYR A 91 19.75 -1.77 4.68
N SER A 92 20.66 -1.29 3.82
CA SER A 92 22.01 -1.85 3.68
C SER A 92 22.82 -1.71 4.96
N LEU A 93 22.76 -0.54 5.62
CA LEU A 93 23.40 -0.34 6.92
C LEU A 93 22.84 -1.29 7.99
N THR A 94 21.52 -1.41 8.09
CA THR A 94 20.87 -2.31 9.06
C THR A 94 21.14 -3.78 8.76
N HIS A 95 21.31 -4.13 7.48
CA HIS A 95 21.73 -5.47 7.07
C HIS A 95 23.14 -5.78 7.60
N ASP A 96 24.09 -4.86 7.46
CA ASP A 96 25.46 -5.04 7.97
C ASP A 96 25.46 -5.22 9.49
N HIS A 97 24.66 -4.42 10.21
CA HIS A 97 24.43 -4.60 11.66
C HIS A 97 23.80 -5.96 12.00
N SER A 98 22.85 -6.43 11.19
CA SER A 98 22.22 -7.74 11.41
C SER A 98 23.21 -8.89 11.19
N VAL A 99 24.12 -8.76 10.21
CA VAL A 99 25.22 -9.70 9.98
C VAL A 99 26.21 -9.66 11.14
N GLN A 100 26.58 -8.47 11.62
CA GLN A 100 27.44 -8.29 12.78
C GLN A 100 26.84 -8.93 14.04
N ALA A 101 25.56 -8.66 14.33
CA ALA A 101 24.84 -9.30 15.42
C ALA A 101 24.87 -10.83 15.30
N SER A 102 24.64 -11.36 14.10
CA SER A 102 24.64 -12.81 13.83
C SER A 102 26.00 -13.48 14.09
N SER A 103 27.11 -12.72 14.09
CA SER A 103 28.44 -13.26 14.37
C SER A 103 28.59 -13.78 15.81
N TRP A 104 27.80 -13.25 16.75
CA TRP A 104 27.74 -13.69 18.14
C TRP A 104 27.02 -15.03 18.34
N LEU A 105 26.27 -15.48 17.33
CA LEU A 105 25.57 -16.74 17.35
C LEU A 105 26.44 -17.85 16.77
N ASN A 106 26.40 -19.04 17.38
CA ASN A 106 27.05 -20.24 16.84
C ASN A 106 26.08 -21.08 15.98
N ASP A 107 24.77 -20.94 16.17
CA ASP A 107 23.74 -21.72 15.47
C ASP A 107 23.41 -21.10 14.10
N SER A 108 23.66 -21.85 13.03
CA SER A 108 23.34 -21.45 11.65
C SER A 108 21.85 -21.20 11.42
N THR A 109 20.98 -21.88 12.16
CA THR A 109 19.51 -21.75 12.06
C THR A 109 19.07 -20.39 12.55
N LEU A 110 19.60 -19.93 13.69
CA LEU A 110 19.28 -18.60 14.22
C LEU A 110 19.84 -17.49 13.31
N LYS A 111 21.04 -17.67 12.74
CA LYS A 111 21.57 -16.73 11.73
C LYS A 111 20.65 -16.66 10.50
N GLY A 112 20.19 -17.82 10.01
CA GLY A 112 19.28 -17.89 8.88
C GLY A 112 17.96 -17.17 9.12
N ARG A 113 17.43 -17.23 10.34
CA ARG A 113 16.21 -16.50 10.73
C ARG A 113 16.37 -14.98 10.65
N LEU A 114 17.47 -14.43 11.19
CA LEU A 114 17.75 -12.99 11.10
C LEU A 114 17.80 -12.53 9.63
N MET A 115 18.48 -13.28 8.77
CA MET A 115 18.58 -12.96 7.33
C MET A 115 17.24 -13.12 6.61
N ALA A 116 16.39 -14.04 7.05
CA ALA A 116 15.05 -14.21 6.51
C ALA A 116 14.16 -12.98 6.80
N GLU A 117 14.23 -12.41 8.01
CA GLU A 117 13.48 -11.19 8.36
C GLU A 117 13.96 -9.98 7.55
N MET A 118 15.28 -9.82 7.34
CA MET A 118 15.80 -8.78 6.44
C MET A 118 15.27 -8.96 5.01
N ALA A 119 15.26 -10.19 4.50
CA ALA A 119 14.73 -10.47 3.16
C ALA A 119 13.22 -10.22 3.05
N LEU A 120 12.44 -10.38 4.13
CA LEU A 120 11.02 -10.04 4.18
C LEU A 120 10.81 -8.53 4.10
N ILE A 121 11.57 -7.76 4.88
CA ILE A 121 11.53 -6.29 4.82
C ILE A 121 11.86 -5.80 3.41
N LEU A 122 12.93 -6.31 2.80
CA LEU A 122 13.32 -5.91 1.44
C LEU A 122 12.25 -6.22 0.39
N ARG A 123 11.63 -7.40 0.47
CA ARG A 123 10.54 -7.78 -0.43
C ARG A 123 9.34 -6.84 -0.28
N ALA A 124 8.99 -6.47 0.94
CA ALA A 124 7.90 -5.53 1.19
C ALA A 124 8.23 -4.13 0.67
N VAL A 125 9.46 -3.63 0.86
CA VAL A 125 9.92 -2.35 0.29
C VAL A 125 9.81 -2.37 -1.24
N HIS A 126 10.36 -3.37 -1.91
CA HIS A 126 10.21 -3.46 -3.37
C HIS A 126 8.76 -3.61 -3.83
N ARG A 127 7.91 -4.25 -3.03
CA ARG A 127 6.48 -4.37 -3.39
C ARG A 127 5.78 -3.01 -3.33
N ILE A 128 6.05 -2.21 -2.30
CA ILE A 128 5.55 -0.84 -2.20
C ILE A 128 6.08 0.01 -3.35
N GLU A 129 7.36 -0.11 -3.70
CA GLU A 129 7.99 0.59 -4.84
C GLU A 129 7.28 0.25 -6.15
N VAL A 130 7.08 -1.04 -6.44
CA VAL A 130 6.36 -1.48 -7.64
C VAL A 130 4.94 -0.93 -7.66
N ILE A 131 4.19 -1.02 -6.55
CA ILE A 131 2.80 -0.51 -6.49
C ILE A 131 2.76 0.99 -6.79
N ARG A 132 3.72 1.77 -6.27
CA ARG A 132 3.83 3.21 -6.53
C ARG A 132 4.19 3.56 -7.98
N GLU A 133 4.94 2.70 -8.65
CA GLU A 133 5.40 2.92 -10.03
C GLU A 133 4.44 2.34 -11.09
N THR A 134 3.64 1.35 -10.72
CA THR A 134 2.67 0.71 -11.61
C THR A 134 1.30 1.35 -11.48
N ASP A 135 1.16 2.58 -11.95
CA ASP A 135 -0.16 3.17 -12.19
C ASP A 135 -0.93 2.34 -13.21
N PHE A 136 -2.25 2.23 -13.05
CA PHE A 136 -3.09 1.70 -14.13
C PHE A 136 -2.84 2.53 -15.40
N ALA A 137 -2.46 1.85 -16.48
CA ALA A 137 -2.04 2.52 -17.71
C ALA A 137 -3.05 3.61 -18.11
N THR A 138 -2.59 4.85 -18.27
CA THR A 138 -3.41 6.06 -18.53
C THR A 138 -4.45 5.87 -19.64
N ILE A 139 -4.15 5.00 -20.61
CA ILE A 139 -5.04 4.62 -21.72
C ILE A 139 -6.32 3.95 -21.22
N VAL A 140 -6.26 3.13 -20.17
CA VAL A 140 -7.40 2.40 -19.63
C VAL A 140 -8.33 3.33 -18.86
N TYR A 141 -7.79 4.29 -18.11
CA TYR A 141 -8.57 5.39 -17.53
C TYR A 141 -9.24 6.23 -18.60
N LEU A 142 -8.50 6.63 -19.64
CA LEU A 142 -9.07 7.37 -20.76
C LEU A 142 -10.25 6.63 -21.39
N LEU A 143 -10.10 5.31 -21.59
CA LEU A 143 -11.18 4.46 -22.09
C LEU A 143 -12.39 4.45 -21.16
N ALA A 144 -12.18 4.35 -19.84
CA ALA A 144 -13.24 4.38 -18.84
C ALA A 144 -13.99 5.72 -18.79
N TYR A 145 -13.26 6.84 -18.82
CA TYR A 145 -13.84 8.18 -18.87
C TYR A 145 -14.63 8.41 -20.16
N VAL A 146 -14.08 8.02 -21.32
CA VAL A 146 -14.76 8.17 -22.61
C VAL A 146 -16.01 7.28 -22.67
N ALA A 147 -15.91 6.01 -22.29
CA ALA A 147 -17.05 5.08 -22.29
C ALA A 147 -18.17 5.56 -21.35
N SER A 148 -17.80 6.06 -20.17
CA SER A 148 -18.76 6.62 -19.21
C SER A 148 -19.37 7.92 -19.70
N GLY A 149 -18.58 8.80 -20.32
CA GLY A 149 -19.07 10.06 -20.91
C GLY A 149 -20.03 9.84 -22.07
N VAL A 150 -19.72 8.89 -22.97
CA VAL A 150 -20.61 8.48 -24.06
C VAL A 150 -21.89 7.87 -23.49
N LEU A 151 -21.80 7.05 -22.44
CA LEU A 151 -22.97 6.46 -21.81
C LEU A 151 -23.84 7.53 -21.13
N CYS A 152 -23.28 8.40 -20.29
CA CYS A 152 -24.00 9.49 -19.64
C CYS A 152 -24.67 10.43 -20.67
N THR A 153 -23.97 10.76 -21.77
CA THR A 153 -24.54 11.56 -22.87
C THR A 153 -25.65 10.79 -23.60
N GLY A 154 -25.44 9.52 -23.90
CA GLY A 154 -26.45 8.67 -24.52
C GLY A 154 -27.72 8.56 -23.66
N LEU A 155 -27.54 8.48 -22.33
CA LEU A 155 -28.62 8.42 -21.35
C LEU A 155 -29.45 9.72 -21.33
N THR A 156 -28.84 10.91 -21.42
CA THR A 156 -29.57 12.19 -21.45
C THR A 156 -30.31 12.45 -22.77
N LEU A 157 -29.84 11.88 -23.88
CA LEU A 157 -30.45 12.05 -25.20
C LEU A 157 -31.69 11.18 -25.43
N ILE A 158 -31.99 10.24 -24.54
CA ILE A 158 -33.19 9.41 -24.61
C ILE A 158 -34.42 10.28 -24.36
N LYS A 159 -35.27 10.43 -25.38
CA LYS A 159 -36.59 11.02 -25.21
C LYS A 159 -37.41 10.13 -24.26
N GLY A 160 -37.69 10.64 -23.07
CA GLY A 160 -38.62 10.00 -22.14
C GLY A 160 -40.05 10.12 -22.63
N ASP A 161 -40.84 9.04 -22.49
CA ASP A 161 -42.29 9.12 -22.65
C ASP A 161 -42.88 10.04 -21.57
N SER A 162 -43.70 11.01 -21.99
CA SER A 162 -44.24 12.07 -21.13
C SER A 162 -45.01 11.55 -19.90
N ALA A 163 -45.46 10.28 -19.93
CA ALA A 163 -46.21 9.65 -18.84
C ALA A 163 -45.36 9.27 -17.62
N SER A 164 -44.02 9.20 -17.72
CA SER A 164 -43.15 8.79 -16.61
C SER A 164 -41.84 9.59 -16.52
N TYR A 165 -41.93 10.89 -16.80
CA TYR A 165 -40.77 11.81 -16.83
C TYR A 165 -39.91 11.76 -15.56
N TYR A 166 -40.55 11.82 -14.38
CA TYR A 166 -39.84 11.85 -13.09
C TYR A 166 -39.10 10.54 -12.77
N ASN A 167 -39.74 9.39 -13.02
CA ASN A 167 -39.12 8.09 -12.78
C ASN A 167 -37.91 7.89 -13.70
N ASN A 168 -38.05 8.19 -14.99
CA ASN A 168 -36.96 8.05 -15.96
C ASN A 168 -35.76 8.92 -15.56
N ASN A 169 -35.99 10.19 -15.24
CA ASN A 169 -34.91 11.11 -14.85
C ASN A 169 -34.20 10.69 -13.55
N PHE A 170 -34.94 10.14 -12.58
CA PHE A 170 -34.34 9.61 -11.35
C PHE A 170 -33.36 8.48 -11.63
N PHE A 171 -33.73 7.49 -12.45
CA PHE A 171 -32.83 6.38 -12.81
C PHE A 171 -31.63 6.84 -13.64
N LEU A 172 -31.83 7.78 -14.57
CA LEU A 172 -30.73 8.34 -15.37
C LEU A 172 -29.72 9.09 -14.49
N PHE A 173 -30.21 9.90 -13.55
CA PHE A 173 -29.38 10.59 -12.58
C PHE A 173 -28.63 9.60 -11.68
N SER A 174 -29.33 8.63 -11.10
CA SER A 174 -28.72 7.63 -10.21
C SER A 174 -27.65 6.80 -10.92
N LEU A 175 -27.90 6.35 -12.15
CA LEU A 175 -26.92 5.58 -12.92
C LEU A 175 -25.70 6.42 -13.27
N SER A 176 -25.90 7.67 -13.72
CA SER A 176 -24.80 8.58 -14.03
C SER A 176 -23.97 8.89 -12.78
N TRP A 177 -24.63 9.11 -11.64
CA TRP A 177 -23.98 9.33 -10.36
C TRP A 177 -23.12 8.14 -9.94
N ILE A 178 -23.64 6.91 -10.04
CA ILE A 178 -22.89 5.69 -9.69
C ILE A 178 -21.66 5.52 -10.59
N LEU A 179 -21.79 5.75 -11.90
CA LEU A 179 -20.65 5.63 -12.84
C LEU A 179 -19.55 6.64 -12.53
N ILE A 180 -19.94 7.90 -12.27
CA ILE A 180 -18.99 8.95 -11.89
C ILE A 180 -18.33 8.61 -10.55
N PHE A 181 -19.10 8.13 -9.58
CA PHE A 181 -18.57 7.76 -8.27
C PHE A 181 -17.57 6.61 -8.37
N ILE A 182 -17.86 5.58 -9.16
CA ILE A 182 -16.91 4.47 -9.38
C ILE A 182 -15.62 4.99 -10.03
N LEU A 183 -15.69 5.91 -10.99
CA LEU A 183 -14.49 6.51 -11.58
C LEU A 183 -13.64 7.28 -10.56
N HIS A 184 -14.29 8.03 -9.65
CA HIS A 184 -13.57 8.71 -8.56
C HIS A 184 -12.96 7.71 -7.58
N LEU A 185 -13.71 6.67 -7.20
CA LEU A 185 -13.22 5.62 -6.31
C LEU A 185 -12.02 4.88 -6.92
N ILE A 186 -12.05 4.56 -8.22
CA ILE A 186 -10.92 3.92 -8.88
C ILE A 186 -9.69 4.84 -8.81
N SER A 187 -9.86 6.12 -9.11
CA SER A 187 -8.78 7.10 -9.09
C SER A 187 -8.21 7.33 -7.69
N ASP A 188 -9.01 7.21 -6.65
CA ASP A 188 -8.59 7.38 -5.26
C ASP A 188 -7.78 6.15 -4.77
N LEU A 189 -8.28 4.94 -5.07
CA LEU A 189 -7.65 3.68 -4.68
C LEU A 189 -6.36 3.35 -5.43
N ASP A 190 -6.11 3.99 -6.58
CA ASP A 190 -4.96 3.71 -7.44
C ASP A 190 -3.62 4.07 -6.78
N ASN A 191 -3.62 5.07 -5.89
CA ASN A 191 -2.42 5.51 -5.18
C ASN A 191 -2.56 5.35 -3.66
N PRO A 192 -2.47 4.11 -3.13
CA PRO A 192 -2.66 3.83 -1.70
C PRO A 192 -1.58 4.45 -0.79
N PHE A 193 -0.48 4.95 -1.36
CA PHE A 193 0.63 5.58 -0.65
C PHE A 193 0.77 7.07 -0.98
N GLY A 194 -0.32 7.71 -1.44
CA GLY A 194 -0.39 9.09 -1.90
C GLY A 194 -0.35 10.15 -0.80
N PHE A 195 0.33 9.89 0.32
CA PHE A 195 0.42 10.81 1.45
C PHE A 195 0.90 12.20 1.00
N GLY A 196 0.00 13.18 0.99
CA GLY A 196 0.27 14.54 0.53
C GLY A 196 -0.41 14.95 -0.79
N ASP A 197 -1.06 14.02 -1.49
CA ASP A 197 -1.98 14.35 -2.57
C ASP A 197 -3.32 14.84 -1.99
N LYS A 198 -3.82 15.97 -2.51
CA LYS A 198 -5.12 16.52 -2.09
C LYS A 198 -6.29 15.69 -2.60
N SER A 199 -6.06 14.86 -3.62
CA SER A 199 -7.07 13.95 -4.17
C SER A 199 -7.21 12.64 -3.40
N SER A 200 -6.21 12.25 -2.58
CA SER A 200 -6.23 10.99 -1.84
C SER A 200 -7.09 11.12 -0.58
N ALA A 201 -8.18 10.36 -0.52
CA ALA A 201 -9.04 10.25 0.65
C ALA A 201 -8.82 8.92 1.41
N GLU A 202 -8.36 7.87 0.72
CA GLU A 202 -8.11 6.54 1.29
C GLU A 202 -6.62 6.16 1.21
N ASP A 203 -5.80 6.78 2.07
CA ASP A 203 -4.41 6.37 2.28
C ASP A 203 -4.34 5.15 3.21
N VAL A 204 -3.32 4.29 3.01
CA VAL A 204 -3.05 3.14 3.88
C VAL A 204 -2.75 3.58 5.32
N ASP A 205 -3.30 2.87 6.31
CA ASP A 205 -3.02 3.16 7.72
C ASP A 205 -1.59 2.74 8.13
N LEU A 206 -0.80 3.72 8.61
CA LEU A 206 0.56 3.50 9.12
C LEU A 206 0.62 3.34 10.64
N ALA A 207 -0.51 3.40 11.35
CA ALA A 207 -0.55 3.35 12.81
C ALA A 207 0.19 2.15 13.41
N ILE A 208 0.16 0.99 12.73
CA ILE A 208 0.89 -0.21 13.16
C ILE A 208 2.42 -0.01 13.09
N LEU A 209 2.93 0.63 12.04
CA LEU A 209 4.35 0.96 11.90
C LEU A 209 4.75 2.02 12.91
N GLU A 210 3.95 3.06 13.12
CA GLU A 210 4.22 4.11 14.11
C GLU A 210 4.23 3.57 15.55
N THR A 211 3.31 2.65 15.86
CA THR A 211 3.30 1.91 17.14
C THR A 211 4.56 1.05 17.27
N THR A 212 4.98 0.41 16.19
CA THR A 212 6.20 -0.42 16.18
C THR A 212 7.44 0.43 16.38
N GLN A 213 7.52 1.59 15.74
CA GLN A 213 8.59 2.56 15.93
C GLN A 213 8.69 2.99 17.39
N SER A 214 7.55 3.26 18.04
CA SER A 214 7.50 3.62 19.46
C SER A 214 8.04 2.48 20.34
N ARG A 215 7.62 1.24 20.09
CA ARG A 215 8.11 0.06 20.82
C ARG A 215 9.59 -0.24 20.57
N LEU A 216 10.08 -0.02 19.35
CA LEU A 216 11.50 -0.15 19.01
C LEU A 216 12.33 0.92 19.73
N LYS A 217 11.80 2.14 19.85
CA LYS A 217 12.43 3.22 20.62
C LYS A 217 12.59 2.81 22.08
N GLU A 218 11.53 2.34 22.73
CA GLU A 218 11.59 1.81 24.10
C GLU A 218 12.62 0.66 24.21
N LEU A 219 12.63 -0.27 23.24
CA LEU A 219 13.60 -1.37 23.22
C LEU A 219 15.07 -0.91 23.15
N CYS A 220 15.35 0.22 22.50
CA CYS A 220 16.69 0.77 22.28
C CYS A 220 17.17 1.67 23.42
N PHE A 221 16.26 2.46 24.00
CA PHE A 221 16.60 3.59 24.88
C PHE A 221 16.11 3.43 26.32
N ASP A 222 15.11 2.59 26.56
CA ASP A 222 14.69 2.23 27.93
C ASP A 222 15.38 0.92 28.32
N GLU A 223 16.53 1.06 28.99
CA GLU A 223 17.04 0.00 29.87
C GLU A 223 16.25 0.06 31.20
N PRO A 224 15.88 -1.07 31.81
CA PRO A 224 15.52 -1.07 33.23
C PRO A 224 16.68 -0.63 34.12
#